data_AF-A0A645FTP9-F1
#
_entry.id   AF-A0A645FTP9-F1
#
_cell.length_a   1.000
_cell.length_b   1.000
_cell.length_c   1.000
_cell.angle_alpha   90.00
_cell.angle_beta   90.00
_cell.angle_gamma   90.00
#
_symmetry.space_group_name_H-M   'P 1'
#
loop_
_entity.id
_entity.type
_entity.pdbx_description
1 polymer ?
#
loop_
_entity_poly.entity_id
_entity_poly.type
_entity_poly.pdbx_seq_one_letter_code
_entity_poly.pdbx_strand_id
1 'polypeptide(L)'
;MSASGGRRIKRSISIDATSIHFLDEDERQRLHKAHLLKPYLTTRHQEIDAWNQQLDAPESVLNHRQMTNIGTFRAYLNEYLRHHPRIRKDMTLMVRQLAPDDHGLPIEIYAFTNTVVWLEYESIQADIFDHIFAVVEEFGLRIHQSPTGNDIRALSGAFQR
;
A
#
# COMPACT_ATOMS: atom_id res chain seq x y z
N MET A 1 15.01 -10.75 23.23
CA MET A 1 14.37 -9.62 22.52
C MET A 1 13.51 -8.81 23.51
N SER A 2 14.17 -8.15 24.47
CA SER A 2 13.47 -7.54 25.62
C SER A 2 13.99 -6.14 25.96
N ALA A 3 14.96 -5.61 25.21
CA ALA A 3 15.70 -4.40 25.61
C ALA A 3 15.11 -3.08 25.08
N SER A 4 14.18 -3.12 24.11
CA SER A 4 13.74 -1.91 23.37
C SER A 4 12.32 -1.44 23.72
N GLY A 5 11.58 -2.17 24.57
CA GLY A 5 10.24 -1.77 25.02
C GLY A 5 9.16 -1.76 23.92
N GLY A 6 9.36 -2.52 22.83
CA GLY A 6 8.38 -2.64 21.74
C GLY A 6 8.58 -3.92 20.94
N ARG A 7 7.49 -4.48 20.41
CA ARG A 7 7.54 -5.66 19.51
C ARG A 7 7.48 -5.23 18.06
N ARG A 8 8.26 -5.90 17.22
CA ARG A 8 8.37 -5.58 15.80
C ARG A 8 7.25 -6.24 15.00
N ILE A 9 6.49 -5.43 14.26
CA ILE A 9 5.66 -5.86 13.15
C ILE A 9 6.57 -5.95 11.92
N LYS A 10 6.60 -7.13 11.28
CA LYS A 10 7.29 -7.37 10.01
C LYS A 10 6.46 -8.38 9.21
N ARG A 11 5.41 -7.88 8.57
CA ARG A 11 4.49 -8.66 7.74
C ARG A 11 4.24 -7.94 6.43
N SER A 12 3.89 -8.71 5.41
CA SER A 12 3.59 -8.18 4.09
C SER A 12 2.18 -8.55 3.66
N ILE A 13 1.59 -7.70 2.82
CA ILE A 13 0.49 -8.07 1.93
C ILE A 13 1.05 -8.14 0.51
N SER A 14 0.57 -9.07 -0.31
CA SER A 14 0.97 -9.14 -1.72
C SER A 14 -0.10 -8.49 -2.59
N ILE A 15 0.32 -7.54 -3.42
CA ILE A 15 -0.55 -6.84 -4.36
C ILE A 15 -0.54 -7.57 -5.70
N ASP A 16 -1.72 -7.73 -6.29
CA ASP A 16 -1.85 -8.18 -7.68
C ASP A 16 -1.23 -7.13 -8.61
N ALA A 17 -0.12 -7.50 -9.24
CA ALA A 17 0.64 -6.60 -10.10
C ALA A 17 -0.18 -6.07 -11.30
N THR A 18 -1.22 -6.80 -11.72
CA THR A 18 -2.13 -6.37 -12.80
C THR A 18 -3.09 -5.26 -12.38
N SER A 19 -3.20 -4.96 -11.08
CA SER A 19 -3.97 -3.83 -10.55
C SER A 19 -3.15 -2.52 -10.49
N ILE A 20 -1.86 -2.57 -10.79
CA ILE A 20 -0.97 -1.40 -10.70
C ILE A 20 -1.10 -0.54 -11.96
N HIS A 21 -1.37 0.75 -11.78
CA HIS A 21 -1.49 1.71 -12.88
C HIS A 21 -1.10 3.14 -12.44
N PHE A 22 -0.99 4.04 -13.42
CA PHE A 22 -0.91 5.48 -13.16
C PHE A 22 -2.27 6.00 -12.76
N LEU A 23 -2.30 6.89 -11.78
CA LEU A 23 -3.55 7.50 -11.31
C LEU A 23 -4.12 8.42 -12.37
N ASP A 24 -5.41 8.24 -12.69
CA ASP A 24 -6.14 9.21 -13.50
C ASP A 24 -6.53 10.47 -12.70
N GLU A 25 -7.22 11.43 -13.33
CA GLU A 25 -7.68 12.63 -12.64
C GLU A 25 -8.76 12.34 -11.59
N ASP A 26 -9.71 11.45 -11.88
CA ASP A 26 -10.83 11.14 -10.99
C ASP A 26 -10.34 10.43 -9.71
N GLU A 27 -9.40 9.50 -9.85
CA GLU A 27 -8.72 8.85 -8.74
C GLU A 27 -7.92 9.84 -7.91
N ARG A 28 -7.18 10.76 -8.54
CA ARG A 28 -6.45 11.82 -7.82
C ARG A 28 -7.40 12.69 -7.01
N GLN A 29 -8.51 13.12 -7.58
CA GLN A 29 -9.51 13.93 -6.89
C GLN A 29 -10.19 13.17 -5.75
N ARG A 30 -10.50 11.88 -5.94
CA ARG A 30 -11.07 11.01 -4.89
C ARG A 30 -10.10 10.83 -3.73
N LEU A 31 -8.83 10.49 -4.01
CA LEU A 31 -7.79 10.27 -2.99
C LEU A 31 -7.40 11.57 -2.28
N HIS A 32 -7.49 12.73 -2.94
CA HIS A 32 -7.22 14.04 -2.33
C HIS A 32 -8.20 14.41 -1.21
N LYS A 33 -9.38 13.76 -1.15
CA LYS A 33 -10.33 13.91 -0.04
C LYS A 33 -9.85 13.24 1.25
N ALA A 34 -8.91 12.31 1.19
CA ALA A 34 -8.37 11.63 2.36
C ALA A 34 -7.42 12.55 3.14
N HIS A 35 -7.78 12.86 4.40
CA HIS A 35 -7.05 13.82 5.25
C HIS A 35 -5.55 13.50 5.37
N LEU A 36 -5.20 12.22 5.59
CA LEU A 36 -3.81 11.79 5.75
C LEU A 36 -2.97 11.88 4.47
N LEU A 37 -3.61 11.78 3.30
CA LEU A 37 -2.93 11.82 2.00
C LEU A 37 -2.78 13.22 1.44
N LYS A 38 -3.65 14.15 1.83
CA LYS A 38 -3.71 15.49 1.24
C LYS A 38 -2.34 16.20 1.21
N PRO A 39 -1.53 16.21 2.29
CA PRO A 39 -0.21 16.83 2.23
C PRO A 39 0.71 16.15 1.21
N TYR A 40 0.76 14.80 1.23
CA TYR A 40 1.57 14.02 0.29
C TYR A 40 1.18 14.28 -1.16
N LEU A 41 -0.12 14.22 -1.48
CA LEU A 41 -0.63 14.42 -2.83
C LEU A 41 -0.33 15.84 -3.33
N THR A 42 -0.49 16.85 -2.48
CA THR A 42 -0.18 18.24 -2.82
C THR A 42 1.28 18.42 -3.18
N THR A 43 2.20 17.98 -2.30
CA THR A 43 3.65 18.10 -2.54
C THR A 43 4.07 17.27 -3.76
N ARG A 44 3.57 16.04 -3.87
CA ARG A 44 3.97 15.13 -4.94
C ARG A 44 3.51 15.60 -6.32
N HIS A 45 2.31 16.17 -6.41
CA HIS A 45 1.81 16.77 -7.64
C HIS A 45 2.69 17.94 -8.08
N GLN A 46 3.03 18.86 -7.17
CA GLN A 46 3.91 20.00 -7.46
C GLN A 46 5.30 19.56 -7.95
N GLU A 47 5.91 18.55 -7.30
CA GLU A 47 7.21 18.00 -7.72
C GLU A 47 7.16 17.41 -9.13
N ILE A 48 6.09 16.68 -9.45
CA ILE A 48 5.91 16.03 -10.74
C ILE A 48 5.68 17.07 -11.83
N ASP A 49 4.83 18.06 -11.58
CA ASP A 49 4.52 19.12 -12.53
C ASP A 49 5.76 19.98 -12.83
N ALA A 50 6.51 20.37 -11.79
CA ALA A 50 7.74 21.13 -11.97
C ALA A 50 8.79 20.36 -12.79
N TRP A 51 8.89 19.04 -12.59
CA TRP A 51 9.78 18.20 -13.39
C TRP A 51 9.29 18.07 -14.84
N ASN A 52 7.99 17.82 -15.03
CA ASN A 52 7.39 17.65 -16.35
C ASN A 52 7.46 18.93 -17.20
N GLN A 53 7.34 20.12 -16.58
CA GLN A 53 7.46 21.41 -17.27
C GLN A 53 8.87 21.71 -17.80
N GLN A 54 9.90 21.11 -17.19
CA GLN A 54 11.29 21.27 -17.61
C GLN A 54 11.69 20.27 -18.70
N LEU A 55 10.81 19.32 -19.03
CA LEU A 55 11.10 18.24 -19.96
C LEU A 55 10.91 18.71 -21.40
N ASP A 56 12.01 18.81 -22.14
CA ASP A 56 11.99 19.02 -23.59
C ASP A 56 11.93 17.66 -24.32
N ALA A 57 10.76 17.02 -24.25
CA ALA A 57 10.50 15.75 -24.91
C ALA A 57 9.07 15.71 -25.50
N PRO A 58 8.83 14.91 -26.55
CA PRO A 58 7.48 14.69 -27.06
C PRO A 58 6.54 14.17 -25.97
N GLU A 59 5.26 14.54 -26.08
CA GLU A 59 4.22 14.06 -25.18
C GLU A 59 4.13 12.52 -25.23
N SER A 60 4.42 11.89 -24.10
CA SER A 60 4.34 10.45 -23.92
C SER A 60 4.28 10.10 -22.43
N VAL A 61 3.45 9.12 -22.08
CA VAL A 61 3.40 8.55 -20.73
C VAL A 61 4.76 8.00 -20.28
N LEU A 62 5.61 7.59 -21.24
CA LEU A 62 6.96 7.10 -20.95
C LEU A 62 7.95 8.23 -20.59
N ASN A 63 7.67 9.45 -21.06
CA ASN A 63 8.53 10.61 -20.87
C ASN A 63 8.14 11.40 -19.62
N HIS A 64 6.85 11.46 -19.29
CA HIS A 64 6.35 12.19 -18.15
C HIS A 64 6.34 11.38 -16.85
N ARG A 65 6.65 12.03 -15.74
CA ARG A 65 6.42 11.46 -14.41
C ARG A 65 4.94 11.54 -14.07
N GLN A 66 4.44 10.48 -13.47
CA GLN A 66 3.07 10.38 -12.99
C GLN A 66 3.05 9.63 -11.65
N MET A 67 2.00 9.87 -10.86
CA MET A 67 1.77 9.11 -9.64
C MET A 67 1.19 7.75 -10.00
N THR A 68 1.63 6.71 -9.30
CA THR A 68 1.03 5.38 -9.40
C THR A 68 0.15 5.12 -8.20
N ASN A 69 -0.92 4.35 -8.39
CA ASN A 69 -1.81 3.98 -7.31
C ASN A 69 -1.08 3.25 -6.16
N ILE A 70 -0.15 2.35 -6.48
CA ILE A 70 0.69 1.65 -5.50
C ILE A 70 1.67 2.58 -4.76
N GLY A 71 2.21 3.59 -5.44
CA GLY A 71 3.06 4.60 -4.81
C GLY A 71 2.29 5.42 -3.78
N THR A 72 1.08 5.84 -4.16
CA THR A 72 0.17 6.61 -3.30
C THR A 72 -0.35 5.78 -2.13
N PHE A 73 -0.67 4.50 -2.34
CA PHE A 73 -1.06 3.58 -1.27
C PHE A 73 0.04 3.42 -0.22
N ARG A 74 1.29 3.23 -0.65
CA ARG A 74 2.44 3.16 0.28
C ARG A 74 2.62 4.44 1.08
N ALA A 75 2.44 5.61 0.46
CA ALA A 75 2.51 6.89 1.15
C ALA A 75 1.39 7.00 2.20
N TYR A 76 0.16 6.61 1.85
CA TYR A 76 -0.95 6.55 2.79
C TYR A 76 -0.65 5.66 3.99
N LEU A 77 -0.18 4.42 3.77
CA LEU A 77 0.12 3.49 4.85
C LEU A 77 1.23 4.01 5.77
N ASN A 78 2.24 4.69 5.22
CA ASN A 78 3.27 5.32 6.02
C ASN A 78 2.68 6.41 6.92
N GLU A 79 1.83 7.28 6.39
CA GLU A 79 1.17 8.33 7.18
C GLU A 79 0.18 7.77 8.20
N TYR A 80 -0.60 6.75 7.82
CA TYR A 80 -1.47 6.00 8.73
C TYR A 80 -0.69 5.44 9.91
N LEU A 81 0.43 4.75 9.64
CA LEU A 81 1.29 4.21 10.70
C LEU A 81 1.96 5.32 11.50
N ARG A 82 2.34 6.46 10.92
CA ARG A 82 2.89 7.62 11.65
C ARG A 82 1.89 8.26 12.60
N HIS A 83 0.60 8.22 12.29
CA HIS A 83 -0.45 8.75 13.15
C HIS A 83 -1.07 7.69 14.08
N HIS A 84 -0.73 6.40 13.91
CA HIS A 84 -1.29 5.32 14.73
C HIS A 84 -0.82 5.39 16.21
N PRO A 85 -1.71 5.47 17.21
CA PRO A 85 -1.34 5.77 18.60
C PRO A 85 -0.55 4.65 19.29
N ARG A 86 -0.69 3.40 18.83
CA ARG A 86 -0.02 2.22 19.40
C ARG A 86 1.29 1.82 18.71
N ILE A 87 1.79 2.67 17.80
CA ILE A 87 3.06 2.45 17.08
C ILE A 87 4.12 3.43 17.57
N ARG A 88 5.30 2.92 17.93
CA ARG A 88 6.49 3.69 18.34
C ARG A 88 7.03 4.51 17.17
N LYS A 89 7.18 5.83 17.36
CA LYS A 89 7.68 6.76 16.33
C LYS A 89 9.16 7.06 16.44
N ASP A 90 9.74 6.76 17.60
CA ASP A 90 11.17 6.85 17.90
C ASP A 90 11.98 5.69 17.33
N MET A 91 11.30 4.70 16.73
CA MET A 91 11.90 3.54 16.08
C MET A 91 11.66 3.56 14.58
N THR A 92 12.38 2.71 13.86
CA THR A 92 12.21 2.53 12.41
C THR A 92 10.76 2.19 12.08
N LEU A 93 10.17 3.01 11.22
CA LEU A 93 8.85 2.84 10.64
C LEU A 93 8.99 3.01 9.13
N MET A 94 8.68 1.96 8.37
CA MET A 94 8.71 2.00 6.91
C MET A 94 7.62 1.12 6.29
N VAL A 95 7.15 1.56 5.13
CA VAL A 95 6.31 0.78 4.22
C VAL A 95 7.06 0.66 2.89
N ARG A 96 7.50 -0.55 2.55
CA ARG A 96 8.39 -0.78 1.41
C ARG A 96 7.90 -1.90 0.51
N GLN A 97 8.28 -1.83 -0.76
CA GLN A 97 8.11 -2.93 -1.72
C GLN A 97 9.26 -3.93 -1.52
N LEU A 98 8.95 -5.22 -1.54
CA LEU A 98 9.94 -6.28 -1.71
C LEU A 98 10.06 -6.63 -3.20
N ALA A 99 10.99 -7.53 -3.54
CA ALA A 99 11.05 -8.07 -4.89
C ALA A 99 9.71 -8.76 -5.23
N PRO A 100 9.18 -8.57 -6.46
CA PRO A 100 8.02 -9.32 -6.91
C PRO A 100 8.32 -10.83 -6.92
N ASP A 101 7.31 -11.64 -6.67
CA ASP A 101 7.33 -13.10 -6.76
C ASP A 101 6.10 -13.62 -7.54
N ASP A 102 5.93 -14.94 -7.58
CA ASP A 102 4.78 -15.61 -8.20
C ASP A 102 3.45 -15.33 -7.48
N HIS A 103 3.50 -14.71 -6.30
CA HIS A 103 2.36 -14.26 -5.53
C HIS A 103 2.16 -12.73 -5.59
N GLY A 104 2.76 -12.05 -6.57
CA GLY A 104 2.55 -10.63 -6.84
C GLY A 104 3.66 -9.73 -6.31
N LEU A 105 3.31 -8.52 -5.89
CA LEU A 105 4.25 -7.53 -5.37
C LEU A 105 4.05 -7.32 -3.86
N PRO A 106 4.96 -7.84 -3.01
CA PRO A 106 4.80 -7.69 -1.57
C PRO A 106 5.06 -6.25 -1.09
N ILE A 107 4.13 -5.72 -0.31
CA ILE A 107 4.26 -4.50 0.49
C ILE A 107 4.50 -4.88 1.94
N GLU A 108 5.74 -4.68 2.42
CA GLU A 108 6.13 -4.97 3.81
C GLU A 108 5.82 -3.78 4.71
N ILE A 109 5.10 -4.07 5.80
CA ILE A 109 4.90 -3.19 6.94
C ILE A 109 5.96 -3.52 7.99
N TYR A 110 6.86 -2.57 8.21
CA TYR A 110 7.90 -2.66 9.23
C TYR A 110 7.74 -1.54 10.24
N ALA A 111 7.33 -1.88 11.45
CA ALA A 111 7.10 -0.92 12.53
C ALA A 111 7.30 -1.60 13.90
N PHE A 112 7.28 -0.81 14.97
CA PHE A 112 7.33 -1.33 16.34
C PHE A 112 6.10 -0.88 17.13
N THR A 113 5.47 -1.79 17.87
CA THR A 113 4.39 -1.46 18.81
C THR A 113 4.95 -0.80 20.06
N ASN A 114 4.13 0.00 20.75
CA ASN A 114 4.49 0.59 22.05
C ASN A 114 4.26 -0.35 23.25
N THR A 115 3.97 -1.63 22.98
CA THR A 115 3.76 -2.67 23.97
C THR A 115 4.58 -3.92 23.64
N VAL A 116 4.91 -4.70 24.66
CA VAL A 116 5.53 -6.03 24.55
C VAL A 116 4.59 -7.16 24.97
N VAL A 117 3.39 -6.82 25.46
CA VAL A 117 2.36 -7.78 25.86
C VAL A 117 1.88 -8.51 24.61
N TRP A 118 1.92 -9.84 24.64
CA TRP A 118 1.65 -10.67 23.46
C TRP A 118 0.23 -10.44 22.90
N LEU A 119 -0.79 -10.45 23.78
CA LEU A 119 -2.18 -10.27 23.38
C LEU A 119 -2.45 -8.89 22.73
N GLU A 120 -1.91 -7.82 23.32
CA GLU A 120 -2.04 -6.47 22.78
C GLU A 120 -1.32 -6.32 21.44
N TYR A 121 -0.11 -6.89 21.32
CA TYR A 121 0.64 -6.91 20.08
C TYR A 121 -0.14 -7.58 18.95
N GLU A 122 -0.75 -8.75 19.21
CA GLU A 122 -1.54 -9.46 18.20
C GLU A 122 -2.78 -8.65 17.79
N SER A 123 -3.49 -8.03 18.75
CA SER A 123 -4.62 -7.15 18.45
C SER A 123 -4.20 -5.93 17.61
N ILE A 124 -3.12 -5.23 17.98
CA ILE A 124 -2.62 -4.08 17.21
C ILE A 124 -2.30 -4.49 15.77
N GLN A 125 -1.63 -5.63 15.62
CA GLN A 125 -1.25 -6.14 14.31
C GLN A 125 -2.49 -6.52 13.49
N ALA A 126 -3.47 -7.21 14.08
CA ALA A 126 -4.71 -7.55 13.39
C ALA A 126 -5.46 -6.29 12.91
N ASP A 127 -5.70 -5.32 13.80
CA ASP A 127 -6.42 -4.08 13.48
C ASP A 127 -5.77 -3.30 12.33
N ILE A 128 -4.43 -3.23 12.30
CA ILE A 128 -3.68 -2.59 11.22
C ILE A 128 -3.92 -3.31 9.88
N PHE A 129 -3.84 -4.64 9.87
CA PHE A 129 -3.99 -5.40 8.64
C PHE A 129 -5.45 -5.45 8.16
N ASP A 130 -6.42 -5.53 9.07
CA ASP A 130 -7.85 -5.42 8.74
C ASP A 130 -8.15 -4.09 8.03
N HIS A 131 -7.61 -2.99 8.56
CA HIS A 131 -7.70 -1.69 7.91
C HIS A 131 -7.03 -1.67 6.54
N ILE A 132 -5.82 -2.21 6.42
CA ILE A 132 -5.09 -2.31 5.14
C ILE A 132 -5.90 -3.09 4.09
N PHE A 133 -6.49 -4.22 4.47
CA PHE A 133 -7.31 -5.03 3.57
C PHE A 133 -8.59 -4.31 3.16
N ALA A 134 -9.21 -3.56 4.06
CA ALA A 134 -10.43 -2.81 3.74
C ALA A 134 -10.16 -1.62 2.80
N VAL A 135 -9.04 -0.91 2.97
CA VAL A 135 -8.76 0.32 2.22
C VAL A 135 -7.99 0.10 0.92
N VAL A 136 -7.45 -1.10 0.66
CA VAL A 136 -6.63 -1.36 -0.54
C VAL A 136 -7.41 -1.08 -1.84
N GLU A 137 -8.69 -1.44 -1.88
CA GLU A 137 -9.55 -1.25 -3.06
C GLU A 137 -9.87 0.22 -3.33
N GLU A 138 -9.81 1.09 -2.31
CA GLU A 138 -9.92 2.53 -2.49
C GLU A 138 -8.77 3.10 -3.34
N PHE A 139 -7.67 2.37 -3.50
CA PHE A 139 -6.58 2.76 -4.39
C PHE A 139 -6.67 2.06 -5.76
N GLY A 140 -7.78 1.39 -6.08
CA GLY A 140 -7.90 0.58 -7.29
C GLY A 140 -6.92 -0.61 -7.30
N LEU A 141 -6.35 -0.96 -6.15
CA LEU A 141 -5.43 -2.08 -5.98
C LEU A 141 -6.20 -3.32 -5.54
N ARG A 142 -5.66 -4.49 -5.89
CA ARG A 142 -6.19 -5.78 -5.43
C ARG A 142 -5.12 -6.55 -4.68
N ILE A 143 -5.54 -7.33 -3.68
CA ILE A 143 -4.67 -8.31 -3.03
C ILE A 143 -4.51 -9.50 -3.97
N HIS A 144 -3.28 -9.98 -4.12
CA HIS A 144 -3.03 -11.20 -4.87
C HIS A 144 -3.72 -12.40 -4.21
N GLN A 145 -4.44 -13.17 -5.01
CA GLN A 145 -5.02 -14.44 -4.60
C GLN A 145 -4.62 -15.50 -5.61
N SER A 146 -4.00 -16.58 -5.14
CA SER A 146 -3.78 -17.75 -5.98
C SER A 146 -5.11 -18.51 -6.14
N PRO A 147 -5.45 -18.98 -7.36
CA PRO A 147 -6.64 -19.81 -7.56
C PRO A 147 -6.66 -20.99 -6.60
N THR A 148 -7.80 -21.21 -5.98
CA THR A 148 -8.02 -22.35 -5.11
C THR A 148 -8.68 -23.51 -5.87
N GLY A 149 -8.72 -24.69 -5.26
CA GLY A 149 -9.44 -25.82 -5.84
C GLY A 149 -10.95 -25.54 -6.09
N ASN A 150 -11.55 -24.58 -5.36
CA ASN A 150 -12.93 -24.17 -5.60
C ASN A 150 -13.08 -23.39 -6.91
N ASP A 151 -12.15 -22.49 -7.21
CA ASP A 151 -12.16 -21.67 -8.43
C ASP A 151 -12.05 -22.56 -9.69
N ILE A 152 -11.17 -23.57 -9.62
CA ILE A 152 -11.00 -24.55 -10.70
C ILE A 152 -12.28 -25.39 -10.90
N ARG A 153 -12.94 -25.80 -9.81
CA ARG A 153 -14.22 -26.53 -9.88
C ARG A 153 -15.32 -25.68 -10.50
N ALA A 154 -15.43 -24.40 -10.13
CA ALA A 154 -16.41 -23.48 -10.70
C ALA A 154 -16.22 -23.31 -12.22
N LEU A 155 -14.97 -23.25 -12.69
CA LEU A 155 -14.66 -23.25 -14.12
C LEU A 155 -15.05 -24.55 -14.82
N SER A 156 -14.74 -25.72 -14.24
CA SER A 156 -15.12 -27.02 -14.85
C SER A 156 -16.62 -27.19 -15.06
N GLY A 157 -17.45 -26.64 -14.16
CA GLY A 157 -18.91 -26.64 -14.30
C GLY A 157 -19.42 -25.69 -15.39
N ALA A 158 -18.67 -24.64 -15.72
CA ALA A 158 -19.01 -23.70 -16.78
C ALA A 158 -18.77 -24.27 -18.19
N PHE A 159 -17.81 -25.18 -18.35
CA PHE A 159 -17.49 -25.86 -19.63
C PHE A 159 -18.31 -27.13 -19.90
N GLN A 160 -19.15 -27.57 -18.95
CA GLN A 160 -20.06 -28.72 -19.13
C GLN A 160 -21.49 -28.31 -19.54
N ARG A 161 -21.69 -27.05 -19.94
CA ARG A 161 -22.92 -26.54 -20.56
C ARG A 161 -22.67 -26.21 -22.02
#